data_AF-A0A1J4LWL5-F1
#
_entry.id   AF-A0A1J4LWL5-F1
#
_cell.length_a   1.000
_cell.length_b   1.000
_cell.length_c   1.000
_cell.angle_alpha   90.00
_cell.angle_beta   90.00
_cell.angle_gamma   90.00
#
_symmetry.space_group_name_H-M   'P 1'
#
loop_
_entity.id
_entity.type
_entity.pdbx_description
1 polymer ?
#
loop_
_entity_poly.entity_id
_entity_poly.type
_entity_poly.pdbx_seq_one_letter_code
_entity_poly.pdbx_strand_id
1 'polypeptide(L)'
;MNADVDLTDRERAVVNAYQGGFPVVERPFEPAASAMRDRGVDIDETELLETVQDLDERGVLSRFGPLVNAQEIGGAATLVAMHAPEDRFDEVVEQVNAHREVAHNYEREHPHLNVWFVVSVADEQRVSEVLAAIEDETGQETYNLPKQQEFRVEAKFYVDGPLDGSSENETDAGIDLTKLGPDVQLRDESTLSPAERDLVLEIQDGLPLTETPYADVADAIGQELEWVLQTAKRFEQEGKIRRIGVVPNHYALGYTENGMTVWNVPDDLVGEVGPEIASLPFVTHCYERPRHEGVWPYNFFAMTHGRSEAESERRIEQVRDTMTEYWDVTDEDWDSLFSTQILKKTGIRLDERAAANTRTE
;
A
#
# COMPACT_ATOMS: atom_id res chain seq x y z
N MET A 1 -3.00 -8.52 -24.27
CA MET A 1 -4.30 -7.90 -24.58
C MET A 1 -4.33 -6.62 -23.77
N ASN A 2 -4.39 -5.44 -24.41
CA ASN A 2 -4.55 -4.19 -23.65
C ASN A 2 -5.85 -4.29 -22.87
N ALA A 3 -5.77 -4.34 -21.55
CA ALA A 3 -6.90 -4.04 -20.69
C ALA A 3 -7.16 -2.53 -20.81
N ASP A 4 -7.74 -2.14 -21.94
CA ASP A 4 -8.21 -0.79 -22.14
C ASP A 4 -9.49 -0.68 -21.31
N VAL A 5 -9.33 -0.18 -20.09
CA VAL A 5 -10.45 0.14 -19.23
C VAL A 5 -11.26 1.19 -19.98
N ASP A 6 -12.54 0.90 -20.21
CA ASP A 6 -13.46 1.83 -20.86
C ASP A 6 -13.78 2.97 -19.87
N LEU A 7 -12.81 3.87 -19.73
CA LEU A 7 -12.89 5.11 -18.97
C LEU A 7 -12.91 6.28 -19.96
N THR A 8 -13.91 7.13 -19.81
CA THR A 8 -13.98 8.46 -20.38
C THR A 8 -12.80 9.32 -19.92
N ASP A 9 -12.48 10.38 -20.67
CA ASP A 9 -11.42 11.33 -20.28
C ASP A 9 -11.68 11.96 -18.90
N ARG A 10 -12.96 12.19 -18.54
CA ARG A 10 -13.35 12.71 -17.24
C ARG A 10 -13.06 11.71 -16.12
N GLU A 11 -13.40 10.44 -16.31
CA GLU A 11 -13.09 9.39 -15.33
C GLU A 11 -11.58 9.19 -15.17
N ARG A 12 -10.82 9.19 -16.27
CA ARG A 12 -9.35 9.15 -16.24
C ARG A 12 -8.79 10.33 -15.45
N ALA A 13 -9.33 11.53 -15.67
CA ALA A 13 -8.94 12.72 -14.90
C ALA A 13 -9.22 12.59 -13.39
N VAL A 14 -10.39 12.08 -13.00
CA VAL A 14 -10.75 11.86 -11.59
C VAL A 14 -9.84 10.81 -10.94
N VAL A 15 -9.62 9.68 -11.63
CA VAL A 15 -8.72 8.61 -11.16
C VAL A 15 -7.30 9.14 -11.00
N ASN A 16 -6.79 9.92 -11.94
CA ASN A 16 -5.44 10.48 -11.87
C ASN A 16 -5.32 11.57 -10.81
N ALA A 17 -6.32 12.44 -10.66
CA ALA A 17 -6.29 13.57 -9.74
C ALA A 17 -6.01 13.13 -8.30
N TYR A 18 -6.84 12.27 -7.72
CA TYR A 18 -6.90 12.14 -6.25
C TYR A 18 -6.23 10.90 -5.66
N GLN A 19 -5.23 10.33 -6.33
CA GLN A 19 -4.42 9.26 -5.74
C GLN A 19 -3.35 9.78 -4.76
N GLY A 20 -3.06 11.09 -4.81
CA GLY A 20 -2.05 11.75 -3.97
C GLY A 20 -2.58 12.13 -2.60
N GLY A 21 -3.65 12.92 -2.56
CA GLY A 21 -4.26 13.40 -1.33
C GLY A 21 -5.56 14.16 -1.58
N PHE A 22 -6.44 14.19 -0.59
CA PHE A 22 -7.78 14.78 -0.66
C PHE A 22 -8.02 15.71 0.54
N PRO A 23 -8.87 16.74 0.42
CA PRO A 23 -9.13 17.68 1.51
C PRO A 23 -9.74 17.02 2.76
N VAL A 24 -9.31 17.49 3.93
CA VAL A 24 -9.95 17.18 5.23
C VAL A 24 -10.75 18.39 5.70
N VAL A 25 -11.89 18.62 5.04
CA VAL A 25 -12.84 19.71 5.32
C VAL A 25 -14.27 19.19 5.21
N GLU A 26 -15.25 19.91 5.76
CA GLU A 26 -16.66 19.48 5.83
C GLU A 26 -17.25 19.07 4.46
N ARG A 27 -17.03 19.87 3.40
CA ARG A 27 -17.47 19.58 2.03
C ARG A 27 -16.27 19.41 1.10
N PRO A 28 -15.59 18.26 1.09
CA PRO A 28 -14.27 18.13 0.48
C PRO A 28 -14.30 18.07 -1.05
N PHE A 29 -15.45 17.72 -1.66
CA PHE A 29 -15.63 17.70 -3.11
C PHE A 29 -15.64 19.10 -3.76
N GLU A 30 -16.00 20.15 -3.01
CA GLU A 30 -16.01 21.54 -3.50
C GLU A 30 -14.60 22.07 -3.83
N PRO A 31 -13.63 22.11 -2.88
CA PRO A 31 -12.27 22.50 -3.21
C PRO A 31 -11.56 21.50 -4.14
N ALA A 32 -11.95 20.22 -4.12
CA ALA A 32 -11.46 19.24 -5.06
C ALA A 32 -11.85 19.61 -6.50
N ALA A 33 -13.15 19.71 -6.81
CA ALA A 33 -13.60 20.08 -8.14
C ALA A 33 -13.03 21.43 -8.60
N SER A 34 -12.88 22.41 -7.69
CA SER A 34 -12.18 23.67 -8.00
C SER A 34 -10.75 23.46 -8.47
N ALA A 35 -9.97 22.61 -7.79
CA ALA A 35 -8.60 22.31 -8.18
C ALA A 35 -8.53 21.59 -9.54
N MET A 36 -9.49 20.72 -9.87
CA MET A 36 -9.57 20.10 -11.20
C MET A 36 -9.87 21.13 -12.30
N ARG A 37 -10.77 22.08 -12.05
CA ARG A 37 -11.06 23.19 -12.99
C ARG A 37 -9.85 24.09 -13.20
N ASP A 38 -9.10 24.40 -12.16
CA ASP A 38 -7.84 25.16 -12.26
C ASP A 38 -6.79 24.43 -13.11
N ARG A 39 -6.92 23.11 -13.24
CA ARG A 39 -6.08 22.23 -14.06
C ARG A 39 -6.70 21.90 -15.42
N GLY A 40 -7.79 22.56 -15.80
CA GLY A 40 -8.40 22.49 -17.12
C GLY A 40 -9.42 21.36 -17.31
N VAL A 41 -9.87 20.71 -16.23
CA VAL A 41 -10.92 19.70 -16.28
C VAL A 41 -12.25 20.32 -15.85
N ASP A 42 -13.20 20.43 -16.77
CA ASP A 42 -14.54 20.98 -16.51
C ASP A 42 -15.39 19.97 -15.72
N ILE A 43 -15.52 20.20 -14.42
CA ILE A 43 -16.27 19.35 -13.49
C ILE A 43 -16.70 20.17 -12.26
N ASP A 44 -17.93 19.97 -11.79
CA ASP A 44 -18.39 20.50 -10.50
C ASP A 44 -18.31 19.46 -9.36
N GLU A 45 -18.59 19.88 -8.13
CA GLU A 45 -18.51 19.01 -6.95
C GLU A 45 -19.50 17.85 -6.98
N THR A 46 -20.66 18.03 -7.61
CA THR A 46 -21.69 17.00 -7.75
C THR A 46 -21.23 15.98 -8.77
N GLU A 47 -20.78 16.43 -9.94
CA GLU A 47 -20.25 15.56 -10.98
C GLU A 47 -19.01 14.80 -10.54
N LEU A 48 -18.13 15.42 -9.74
CA LEU A 48 -16.97 14.74 -9.16
C LEU A 48 -17.41 13.62 -8.21
N LEU A 49 -18.33 13.90 -7.29
CA LEU A 49 -18.86 12.91 -6.36
C LEU A 49 -19.54 11.74 -7.11
N GLU A 50 -20.43 12.05 -8.07
CA GLU A 50 -21.12 11.05 -8.89
C GLU A 50 -20.13 10.20 -9.69
N THR A 51 -19.06 10.80 -10.22
CA THR A 51 -18.01 10.07 -10.93
C THR A 51 -17.25 9.13 -10.00
N VAL A 52 -16.90 9.56 -8.78
CA VAL A 52 -16.23 8.68 -7.81
C VAL A 52 -17.16 7.54 -7.37
N GLN A 53 -18.46 7.80 -7.18
CA GLN A 53 -19.46 6.78 -6.87
C GLN A 53 -19.56 5.73 -7.98
N ASP A 54 -19.71 6.14 -9.24
CA ASP A 54 -19.79 5.19 -10.36
C ASP A 54 -18.51 4.34 -10.50
N LEU A 55 -17.33 4.96 -10.33
CA LEU A 55 -16.06 4.24 -10.38
C LEU A 55 -15.87 3.23 -9.23
N ASP A 56 -16.38 3.54 -8.04
CA ASP A 56 -16.40 2.64 -6.88
C ASP A 56 -17.39 1.48 -7.11
N GLU A 57 -18.62 1.78 -7.55
CA GLU A 57 -19.65 0.78 -7.86
C GLU A 57 -19.22 -0.19 -8.97
N ARG A 58 -18.47 0.29 -9.97
CA ARG A 58 -17.90 -0.53 -11.06
C ARG A 58 -16.65 -1.30 -10.65
N GLY A 59 -16.12 -1.08 -9.44
CA GLY A 59 -14.90 -1.71 -8.95
C GLY A 59 -13.61 -1.24 -9.64
N VAL A 60 -13.66 -0.09 -10.33
CA VAL A 60 -12.48 0.61 -10.86
C VAL A 60 -11.67 1.20 -9.70
N LEU A 61 -12.36 1.72 -8.69
CA LEU A 61 -11.78 2.00 -7.39
C LEU A 61 -11.98 0.78 -6.48
N SER A 62 -10.99 0.54 -5.62
CA SER A 62 -11.14 -0.41 -4.52
C SER A 62 -11.83 0.22 -3.30
N ARG A 63 -11.69 1.54 -3.16
CA ARG A 63 -12.40 2.42 -2.22
C ARG A 63 -12.05 3.88 -2.49
N PHE A 64 -12.82 4.78 -1.90
CA PHE A 64 -12.43 6.16 -1.62
C PHE A 64 -12.23 6.32 -0.11
N GLY A 65 -11.14 6.94 0.32
CA GLY A 65 -10.87 7.16 1.75
C GLY A 65 -9.40 7.01 2.12
N PRO A 66 -9.08 6.70 3.40
CA PRO A 66 -7.71 6.67 3.87
C PRO A 66 -6.96 5.42 3.42
N LEU A 67 -5.65 5.60 3.23
CA LEU A 67 -4.66 4.54 3.27
C LEU A 67 -4.03 4.51 4.66
N VAL A 68 -4.60 3.72 5.57
CA VAL A 68 -4.12 3.61 6.96
C VAL A 68 -2.75 2.94 7.01
N ASN A 69 -1.83 3.53 7.77
CA ASN A 69 -0.53 2.94 8.06
C ASN A 69 -0.64 2.05 9.30
N ALA A 70 -0.94 0.77 9.09
CA ALA A 70 -1.16 -0.16 10.20
C ALA A 70 0.06 -0.26 11.16
N GLN A 71 1.27 0.04 10.70
CA GLN A 71 2.48 0.05 11.55
C GLN A 71 2.46 1.20 12.57
N GLU A 72 2.00 2.39 12.18
CA GLU A 72 1.89 3.57 13.05
C GLU A 72 0.69 3.52 14.00
N ILE A 73 -0.27 2.62 13.72
CA ILE A 73 -1.36 2.27 14.65
C ILE A 73 -0.87 1.31 15.73
N GLY A 74 0.17 0.52 15.44
CA GLY A 74 0.77 -0.47 16.34
C GLY A 74 0.67 -1.92 15.85
N GLY A 75 1.37 -2.80 16.57
CA GLY A 75 1.62 -4.18 16.16
C GLY A 75 2.71 -4.31 15.09
N ALA A 76 2.86 -5.50 14.52
CA ALA A 76 3.91 -5.78 13.52
C ALA A 76 3.38 -6.62 12.36
N ALA A 77 3.84 -6.29 11.16
CA ALA A 77 3.62 -7.09 9.96
C ALA A 77 4.97 -7.43 9.36
N THR A 78 5.24 -8.72 9.16
CA THR A 78 6.49 -9.20 8.59
C THR A 78 6.22 -10.12 7.41
N LEU A 79 7.09 -10.04 6.40
CA LEU A 79 7.13 -11.01 5.31
C LEU A 79 7.91 -12.21 5.81
N VAL A 80 7.45 -13.41 5.48
CA VAL A 80 8.09 -14.66 5.85
C VAL A 80 8.19 -15.51 4.60
N ALA A 81 9.35 -16.10 4.38
CA ALA A 81 9.57 -17.10 3.36
C ALA A 81 9.78 -18.47 4.02
N MET A 82 9.37 -19.51 3.34
CA MET A 82 9.48 -20.89 3.81
C MET A 82 9.67 -21.82 2.59
N HIS A 83 10.36 -22.92 2.81
CA HIS A 83 10.36 -24.05 1.89
C HIS A 83 9.26 -25.04 2.27
N ALA A 84 8.44 -25.44 1.31
CA ALA A 84 7.47 -26.52 1.43
C ALA A 84 7.81 -27.62 0.40
N PRO A 85 8.22 -28.82 0.86
CA PRO A 85 8.53 -29.94 -0.04
C PRO A 85 7.35 -30.29 -0.95
N GLU A 86 7.60 -30.63 -2.22
CA GLU A 86 6.55 -30.93 -3.22
C GLU A 86 5.56 -32.00 -2.75
N ASP A 87 6.02 -33.03 -2.01
CA ASP A 87 5.19 -34.13 -1.52
C ASP A 87 4.34 -33.77 -0.29
N ARG A 88 4.61 -32.63 0.34
CA ARG A 88 3.91 -32.11 1.52
C ARG A 88 3.41 -30.68 1.33
N PHE A 89 3.44 -30.15 0.11
CA PHE A 89 3.15 -28.75 -0.16
C PHE A 89 1.77 -28.35 0.36
N ASP A 90 0.73 -29.07 -0.03
CA ASP A 90 -0.65 -28.78 0.39
C ASP A 90 -0.83 -28.85 1.91
N GLU A 91 -0.19 -29.83 2.57
CA GLU A 91 -0.23 -30.01 4.02
C GLU A 91 0.39 -28.81 4.76
N VAL A 92 1.59 -28.40 4.34
CA VAL A 92 2.31 -27.25 4.92
C VAL A 92 1.53 -25.97 4.69
N VAL A 93 1.00 -25.75 3.48
CA VAL A 93 0.20 -24.58 3.16
C VAL A 93 -1.09 -24.53 3.99
N GLU A 94 -1.77 -25.66 4.19
CA GLU A 94 -2.97 -25.74 5.03
C GLU A 94 -2.65 -25.35 6.49
N GLN A 95 -1.55 -25.88 7.04
CA GLN A 95 -1.09 -25.54 8.40
C GLN A 95 -0.75 -24.05 8.53
N VAL A 96 0.05 -23.49 7.62
CA VAL A 96 0.36 -22.05 7.59
C VAL A 96 -0.92 -21.21 7.50
N ASN A 97 -1.85 -21.61 6.63
CA ASN A 97 -3.10 -20.88 6.45
C ASN A 97 -4.06 -20.98 7.64
N ALA A 98 -3.94 -22.00 8.49
CA ALA A 98 -4.74 -22.15 9.71
C ALA A 98 -4.42 -21.08 10.76
N HIS A 99 -3.23 -20.48 10.72
CA HIS A 99 -2.86 -19.36 11.58
C HIS A 99 -3.67 -18.11 11.21
N ARG A 100 -4.42 -17.60 12.18
CA ARG A 100 -5.23 -16.39 12.01
C ARG A 100 -4.37 -15.14 11.78
N GLU A 101 -3.14 -15.16 12.27
CA GLU A 101 -2.14 -14.11 12.11
C GLU A 101 -1.57 -14.05 10.67
N VAL A 102 -1.72 -15.11 9.87
CA VAL A 102 -1.28 -15.12 8.46
C VAL A 102 -2.33 -14.43 7.60
N ALA A 103 -2.03 -13.24 7.08
CA ALA A 103 -2.95 -12.42 6.29
C ALA A 103 -2.91 -12.74 4.78
N HIS A 104 -1.71 -12.96 4.26
CA HIS A 104 -1.50 -13.30 2.86
C HIS A 104 -0.56 -14.49 2.76
N ASN A 105 -0.77 -15.35 1.78
CA ASN A 105 0.11 -16.47 1.47
C ASN A 105 0.12 -16.69 -0.05
N TYR A 106 1.30 -16.81 -0.62
CA TYR A 106 1.53 -16.97 -2.06
C TYR A 106 2.54 -18.07 -2.30
N GLU A 107 2.32 -18.84 -3.35
CA GLU A 107 3.37 -19.62 -3.96
C GLU A 107 4.18 -18.71 -4.88
N ARG A 108 5.51 -18.80 -4.82
CA ARG A 108 6.41 -18.03 -5.69
C ARG A 108 7.46 -18.92 -6.32
N GLU A 109 7.89 -18.55 -7.52
CA GLU A 109 9.00 -19.21 -8.20
C GLU A 109 10.31 -18.86 -7.51
N HIS A 110 10.88 -19.82 -6.79
CA HIS A 110 12.22 -19.75 -6.24
C HIS A 110 12.73 -21.17 -5.96
N PRO A 111 14.01 -21.49 -6.17
CA PRO A 111 14.52 -22.87 -6.09
C PRO A 111 14.36 -23.56 -4.72
N HIS A 112 14.16 -22.79 -3.66
CA HIS A 112 14.00 -23.31 -2.30
C HIS A 112 12.81 -22.68 -1.57
N LEU A 113 12.80 -21.37 -1.39
CA LEU A 113 11.70 -20.61 -0.77
C LEU A 113 10.46 -20.49 -1.68
N ASN A 114 9.62 -21.52 -1.74
CA ASN A 114 8.43 -21.55 -2.59
C ASN A 114 7.13 -21.07 -1.91
N VAL A 115 7.11 -20.88 -0.58
CA VAL A 115 5.93 -20.37 0.16
C VAL A 115 6.26 -19.05 0.83
N TRP A 116 5.47 -18.01 0.52
CA TRP A 116 5.69 -16.64 1.00
C TRP A 116 4.44 -16.08 1.62
N PHE A 117 4.50 -15.74 2.90
CA PHE A 117 3.35 -15.30 3.66
C PHE A 117 3.63 -14.09 4.53
N VAL A 118 2.58 -13.35 4.87
CA VAL A 118 2.65 -12.17 5.74
C VAL A 118 2.03 -12.52 7.07
N VAL A 119 2.83 -12.47 8.14
CA VAL A 119 2.35 -12.56 9.53
C VAL A 119 2.05 -11.16 10.02
N SER A 120 0.83 -10.97 10.54
CA SER A 120 0.39 -9.73 11.14
C SER A 120 -0.13 -9.97 12.55
N VAL A 121 0.49 -9.30 13.52
CA VAL A 121 0.17 -9.40 14.94
C VAL A 121 -0.16 -8.02 15.50
N ALA A 122 -0.99 -7.99 16.54
CA ALA A 122 -1.35 -6.78 17.27
C ALA A 122 -0.26 -6.31 18.24
N ASP A 123 0.62 -7.22 18.65
CA ASP A 123 1.80 -6.98 19.49
C ASP A 123 3.02 -7.56 18.77
N GLU A 124 4.03 -6.72 18.51
CA GLU A 124 5.25 -7.09 17.82
C GLU A 124 5.99 -8.27 18.49
N GLN A 125 5.92 -8.38 19.81
CA GLN A 125 6.59 -9.46 20.56
C GLN A 125 6.05 -10.85 20.19
N ARG A 126 4.82 -10.92 19.67
CA ARG A 126 4.18 -12.18 19.26
C ARG A 126 4.67 -12.72 17.92
N VAL A 127 5.40 -11.94 17.11
CA VAL A 127 5.91 -12.43 15.81
C VAL A 127 6.71 -13.71 16.02
N SER A 128 7.69 -13.70 16.92
CA SER A 128 8.54 -14.87 17.17
C SER A 128 7.77 -16.08 17.70
N GLU A 129 6.73 -15.86 18.50
CA GLU A 129 5.87 -16.94 19.02
C GLU A 129 5.07 -17.61 17.89
N VAL A 130 4.49 -16.82 16.98
CA VAL A 130 3.72 -17.32 15.83
C VAL A 130 4.63 -18.08 14.87
N LEU A 131 5.81 -17.54 14.58
CA LEU A 131 6.78 -18.22 13.71
C LEU A 131 7.22 -19.56 14.31
N ALA A 132 7.57 -19.60 15.60
CA ALA A 132 7.93 -20.85 16.26
C ALA A 132 6.80 -21.90 16.23
N ALA A 133 5.54 -21.47 16.41
CA ALA A 133 4.39 -22.39 16.29
C ALA A 133 4.24 -22.95 14.87
N ILE A 134 4.41 -22.11 13.83
CA ILE A 134 4.40 -22.53 12.44
C ILE A 134 5.54 -23.54 12.17
N GLU A 135 6.74 -23.29 12.68
CA GLU A 135 7.89 -24.21 12.53
C GLU A 135 7.62 -25.56 13.22
N ASP A 136 7.09 -25.55 14.44
CA ASP A 136 6.75 -26.76 15.21
C ASP A 136 5.68 -27.62 14.51
N GLU A 137 4.69 -27.00 13.88
CA GLU A 137 3.59 -27.69 13.20
C GLU A 137 4.00 -28.24 11.83
N THR A 138 4.72 -27.44 11.03
CA THR A 138 5.10 -27.78 9.65
C THR A 138 6.37 -28.62 9.57
N GLY A 139 7.25 -28.46 10.57
CA GLY A 139 8.62 -28.94 10.54
C GLY A 139 9.51 -28.22 9.52
N GLN A 140 9.11 -27.04 9.03
CA GLN A 140 9.87 -26.22 8.08
C GLN A 140 10.34 -24.94 8.77
N GLU A 141 11.56 -24.50 8.48
CA GLU A 141 12.14 -23.25 9.00
C GLU A 141 11.43 -22.03 8.40
N THR A 142 11.24 -21.00 9.23
CA THR A 142 10.71 -19.70 8.81
C THR A 142 11.82 -18.68 8.63
N TYR A 143 11.92 -18.12 7.42
CA TYR A 143 12.85 -17.04 7.12
C TYR A 143 12.13 -15.70 7.28
N ASN A 144 12.24 -15.13 8.48
CA ASN A 144 11.61 -13.85 8.82
C ASN A 144 12.31 -12.68 8.10
N LEU A 145 11.56 -11.90 7.34
CA LEU A 145 12.04 -10.77 6.54
C LEU A 145 11.32 -9.49 6.96
N PRO A 146 11.52 -8.97 8.20
CA PRO A 146 10.92 -7.72 8.63
C PRO A 146 11.45 -6.55 7.80
N LYS A 147 10.64 -5.49 7.69
CA LYS A 147 11.06 -4.25 7.04
C LYS A 147 12.07 -3.53 7.95
N GLN A 148 13.28 -3.30 7.45
CA GLN A 148 14.34 -2.56 8.16
C GLN A 148 14.28 -1.07 7.84
N GLN A 149 14.13 -0.73 6.56
CA GLN A 149 13.95 0.63 6.09
C GLN A 149 12.83 0.69 5.04
N GLU A 150 12.01 1.75 5.10
CA GLU A 150 10.97 2.05 4.12
C GLU A 150 11.43 3.23 3.26
N PHE A 151 11.52 3.03 1.94
CA PHE A 151 11.79 4.12 1.00
C PHE A 151 10.51 4.62 0.33
N ARG A 152 9.57 3.70 0.01
CA ARG A 152 8.28 4.05 -0.57
C ARG A 152 7.20 3.02 -0.26
N VAL A 153 6.00 3.50 0.04
CA VAL A 153 4.75 2.73 0.08
C VAL A 153 3.65 3.60 -0.50
N GLU A 154 3.50 3.52 -1.81
CA GLU A 154 2.49 4.26 -2.56
C GLU A 154 1.93 3.40 -3.68
N ALA A 155 0.66 3.02 -3.58
CA ALA A 155 -0.06 2.31 -4.63
C ALA A 155 -0.71 3.33 -5.59
N LYS A 156 0.10 4.10 -6.33
CA LYS A 156 -0.38 5.05 -7.36
C LYS A 156 -0.29 4.40 -8.73
N PHE A 157 -1.36 4.45 -9.50
CA PHE A 157 -1.55 3.84 -10.81
C PHE A 157 -2.21 4.83 -11.75
N TYR A 158 -1.41 5.72 -12.34
CA TYR A 158 -1.91 6.70 -13.31
C TYR A 158 -2.31 6.03 -14.62
N VAL A 159 -3.37 6.51 -15.24
CA VAL A 159 -3.86 6.06 -16.55
C VAL A 159 -3.65 7.14 -17.60
N ASP A 160 -3.42 6.72 -18.84
CA ASP A 160 -3.11 7.65 -19.93
C ASP A 160 -4.31 8.60 -20.12
N GLY A 161 -4.06 9.91 -20.12
CA GLY A 161 -5.11 10.93 -20.17
C GLY A 161 -4.80 12.16 -19.33
N PRO A 162 -5.81 13.00 -19.04
CA PRO A 162 -5.59 14.21 -18.24
C PRO A 162 -4.98 13.88 -16.87
N LEU A 163 -4.03 14.71 -16.42
CA LEU A 163 -3.38 14.62 -15.11
C LEU A 163 -2.51 13.35 -14.90
N ASP A 164 -2.10 12.67 -15.97
CA ASP A 164 -1.28 11.44 -15.90
C ASP A 164 0.22 11.68 -15.64
N GLY A 165 0.68 12.94 -15.68
CA GLY A 165 2.09 13.30 -15.50
C GLY A 165 2.94 13.24 -16.77
N SER A 166 2.34 13.02 -17.94
CA SER A 166 3.05 12.95 -19.23
C SER A 166 3.47 14.32 -19.81
N SER A 167 3.15 15.43 -19.14
CA SER A 167 3.64 16.76 -19.51
C SER A 167 5.14 16.89 -19.16
N GLU A 168 5.86 17.83 -19.79
CA GLU A 168 7.33 18.00 -19.67
C GLU A 168 7.88 18.17 -18.22
N ASN A 169 7.02 18.22 -17.21
CA ASN A 169 7.37 18.08 -15.79
C ASN A 169 6.61 16.90 -15.17
N GLU A 170 7.28 15.77 -14.93
CA GLU A 170 6.71 14.55 -14.33
C GLU A 170 6.14 14.77 -12.89
N THR A 171 6.45 15.91 -12.26
CA THR A 171 5.89 16.34 -10.98
C THR A 171 4.45 16.87 -11.06
N ASP A 172 3.85 16.87 -12.25
CA ASP A 172 2.54 17.47 -12.56
C ASP A 172 1.40 16.42 -12.58
N ALA A 173 1.72 15.15 -12.23
CA ALA A 173 0.76 14.05 -12.14
C ALA A 173 -0.19 14.20 -10.95
N GLY A 174 -1.48 14.08 -11.21
CA GLY A 174 -2.54 14.19 -10.21
C GLY A 174 -2.65 15.57 -9.56
N ILE A 175 -3.32 15.60 -8.40
CA ILE A 175 -3.56 16.77 -7.55
C ILE A 175 -3.42 16.31 -6.10
N ASP A 176 -2.66 17.06 -5.31
CA ASP A 176 -2.49 16.79 -3.87
C ASP A 176 -3.09 17.94 -3.06
N LEU A 177 -4.23 17.65 -2.42
CA LEU A 177 -4.92 18.60 -1.54
C LEU A 177 -4.76 18.26 -0.06
N THR A 178 -3.77 17.44 0.30
CA THR A 178 -3.48 17.08 1.70
C THR A 178 -3.32 18.32 2.58
N LYS A 179 -2.87 19.46 2.06
CA LYS A 179 -2.72 20.69 2.86
C LYS A 179 -4.05 21.34 3.29
N LEU A 180 -5.17 21.00 2.66
CA LEU A 180 -6.47 21.59 2.98
C LEU A 180 -7.12 20.88 4.16
N GLY A 181 -7.28 21.60 5.27
CA GLY A 181 -7.94 21.14 6.48
C GLY A 181 -7.58 22.02 7.69
N PRO A 182 -7.99 21.62 8.91
CA PRO A 182 -7.69 22.40 10.10
C PRO A 182 -6.20 22.41 10.44
N ASP A 183 -5.72 23.48 11.07
CA ASP A 183 -4.40 23.48 11.70
C ASP A 183 -4.44 22.60 12.96
N VAL A 184 -3.49 21.67 13.09
CA VAL A 184 -3.47 20.66 14.15
C VAL A 184 -2.13 20.65 14.88
N GLN A 185 -2.17 20.28 16.16
CA GLN A 185 -0.98 20.01 16.95
C GLN A 185 -0.71 18.50 16.96
N LEU A 186 0.52 18.12 16.62
CA LEU A 186 0.98 16.73 16.69
C LEU A 186 1.07 16.26 18.13
N ARG A 187 0.83 14.97 18.34
CA ARG A 187 1.00 14.30 19.62
C ARG A 187 2.10 13.26 19.50
N ASP A 188 2.98 13.23 20.50
CA ASP A 188 3.99 12.18 20.67
C ASP A 188 3.40 11.07 21.56
N GLU A 189 2.29 10.47 21.10
CA GLU A 189 1.63 9.34 21.76
C GLU A 189 1.68 8.11 20.83
N SER A 190 2.22 7.00 21.35
CA SER A 190 2.35 5.73 20.60
C SER A 190 1.07 4.89 20.58
N THR A 191 0.06 5.25 21.38
CA THR A 191 -1.20 4.51 21.51
C THR A 191 -2.39 5.40 21.20
N LEU A 192 -3.44 4.82 20.62
CA LEU A 192 -4.71 5.51 20.37
C LEU A 192 -5.51 5.69 21.66
N SER A 193 -6.34 6.73 21.73
CA SER A 193 -7.50 6.76 22.62
C SER A 193 -8.66 5.91 22.07
N PRO A 194 -9.64 5.52 22.90
CA PRO A 194 -10.82 4.79 22.43
C PRO A 194 -11.56 5.48 21.28
N ALA A 195 -11.74 6.80 21.35
CA ALA A 195 -12.39 7.56 20.28
C ALA A 195 -11.56 7.55 18.98
N GLU A 196 -10.23 7.70 19.09
CA GLU A 196 -9.32 7.61 17.94
C GLU A 196 -9.31 6.23 17.29
N ARG A 197 -9.40 5.17 18.11
CA ARG A 197 -9.59 3.80 17.62
C ARG A 197 -10.90 3.69 16.84
N ASP A 198 -12.01 4.18 17.40
CA ASP A 198 -13.32 4.10 16.74
C ASP A 198 -13.32 4.84 15.40
N LEU A 199 -12.65 6.00 15.32
CA LEU A 199 -12.42 6.69 14.05
C LEU A 199 -11.65 5.81 13.05
N VAL A 200 -10.51 5.23 13.46
CA VAL A 200 -9.70 4.37 12.57
C VAL A 200 -10.52 3.19 12.05
N LEU A 201 -11.34 2.58 12.91
CA LEU A 201 -12.17 1.44 12.53
C LEU A 201 -13.29 1.82 11.57
N GLU A 202 -13.90 2.98 11.76
CA GLU A 202 -14.96 3.48 10.88
C GLU A 202 -14.44 3.77 9.46
N ILE A 203 -13.25 4.34 9.34
CA ILE A 203 -12.73 4.82 8.05
C ILE A 203 -11.83 3.82 7.30
N GLN A 204 -11.48 2.68 7.91
CA GLN A 204 -10.44 1.77 7.37
C GLN A 204 -10.76 1.21 5.98
N ASP A 205 -12.04 0.96 5.72
CA ASP A 205 -12.53 0.38 4.47
C ASP A 205 -12.95 1.45 3.45
N GLY A 206 -12.95 2.72 3.84
CA GLY A 206 -13.33 3.85 3.01
C GLY A 206 -14.07 4.92 3.81
N LEU A 207 -14.28 6.08 3.18
CA LEU A 207 -15.19 7.10 3.66
C LEU A 207 -16.54 6.95 2.96
N PRO A 208 -17.66 7.32 3.60
CA PRO A 208 -18.95 7.45 2.93
C PRO A 208 -18.82 8.34 1.69
N LEU A 209 -19.39 7.93 0.55
CA LEU A 209 -19.39 8.75 -0.67
C LEU A 209 -20.60 9.69 -0.68
N THR A 210 -20.51 10.76 0.12
CA THR A 210 -21.54 11.80 0.23
C THR A 210 -20.93 13.20 0.09
N GLU A 211 -21.76 14.24 0.10
CA GLU A 211 -21.26 15.63 0.11
C GLU A 211 -20.45 15.98 1.37
N THR A 212 -20.71 15.30 2.50
CA THR A 212 -20.14 15.60 3.82
C THR A 212 -19.63 14.34 4.53
N PRO A 213 -18.65 13.62 3.94
CA PRO A 213 -18.24 12.30 4.40
C PRO A 213 -17.74 12.28 5.85
N TYR A 214 -17.06 13.35 6.28
CA TYR A 214 -16.56 13.46 7.66
C TYR A 214 -17.67 13.73 8.69
N ALA A 215 -18.79 14.33 8.28
CA ALA A 215 -19.95 14.50 9.15
C ALA A 215 -20.67 13.16 9.34
N ASP A 216 -20.81 12.37 8.27
CA ASP A 216 -21.39 11.01 8.37
C ASP A 216 -20.57 10.11 9.31
N VAL A 217 -19.23 10.19 9.20
CA VAL A 217 -18.32 9.48 10.13
C VAL A 217 -18.52 9.97 11.56
N ALA A 218 -18.61 11.29 11.78
CA ALA A 218 -18.81 11.87 13.10
C ALA A 218 -20.11 11.36 13.75
N ASP A 219 -21.21 11.34 12.99
CA ASP A 219 -22.50 10.82 13.44
C ASP A 219 -22.43 9.31 13.76
N ALA A 220 -21.72 8.53 12.95
CA ALA A 220 -21.58 7.08 13.12
C ALA A 220 -20.85 6.71 14.43
N ILE A 221 -19.79 7.45 14.79
CA ILE A 221 -18.98 7.18 15.98
C ILE A 221 -19.37 8.04 17.20
N GLY A 222 -20.40 8.88 17.06
CA GLY A 222 -20.88 9.75 18.14
C GLY A 222 -19.87 10.82 18.58
N GLN A 223 -19.13 11.40 17.63
CA GLN A 223 -18.15 12.46 17.85
C GLN A 223 -18.59 13.76 17.16
N GLU A 224 -17.97 14.87 17.54
CA GLU A 224 -18.18 16.16 16.86
C GLU A 224 -17.41 16.19 15.53
N LEU A 225 -17.98 16.80 14.48
CA LEU A 225 -17.32 16.96 13.17
C LEU A 225 -15.93 17.59 13.30
N GLU A 226 -15.81 18.65 14.10
CA GLU A 226 -14.52 19.33 14.32
C GLU A 226 -13.46 18.38 14.89
N TRP A 227 -13.87 17.48 15.80
CA TRP A 227 -12.97 16.48 16.36
C TRP A 227 -12.51 15.47 15.30
N VAL A 228 -13.41 15.03 14.42
CA VAL A 228 -13.09 14.10 13.31
C VAL A 228 -12.12 14.76 12.34
N LEU A 229 -12.38 15.99 11.90
CA LEU A 229 -11.51 16.73 10.98
C LEU A 229 -10.11 16.93 11.59
N GLN A 230 -10.02 17.39 12.84
CA GLN A 230 -8.75 17.59 13.53
C GLN A 230 -7.99 16.26 13.70
N THR A 231 -8.68 15.17 14.06
CA THR A 231 -8.05 13.88 14.30
C THR A 231 -7.57 13.24 13.00
N ALA A 232 -8.38 13.24 11.95
CA ALA A 232 -7.98 12.75 10.63
C ALA A 232 -6.78 13.54 10.08
N LYS A 233 -6.83 14.87 10.16
CA LYS A 233 -5.74 15.75 9.71
C LYS A 233 -4.45 15.51 10.52
N ARG A 234 -4.57 15.33 11.83
CA ARG A 234 -3.42 15.02 12.69
C ARG A 234 -2.84 13.65 12.35
N PHE A 235 -3.67 12.64 12.09
CA PHE A 235 -3.22 11.31 11.69
C PHE A 235 -2.54 11.29 10.33
N GLU A 236 -2.94 12.14 9.39
CA GLU A 236 -2.18 12.35 8.16
C GLU A 236 -0.77 12.92 8.44
N GLN A 237 -0.66 13.92 9.32
CA GLN A 237 0.64 14.52 9.66
C GLN A 237 1.52 13.63 10.54
N GLU A 238 0.92 12.79 11.39
CA GLU A 238 1.61 11.79 12.22
C GLU A 238 1.93 10.50 11.44
N GLY A 239 1.51 10.37 10.18
CA GLY A 239 1.76 9.20 9.34
C GLY A 239 0.91 7.97 9.64
N LYS A 240 -0.06 8.06 10.58
CA LYS A 240 -1.08 7.03 10.86
C LYS A 240 -2.05 6.84 9.69
N ILE A 241 -2.33 7.91 8.96
CA ILE A 241 -2.98 7.87 7.64
C ILE A 241 -1.93 8.34 6.63
N ARG A 242 -1.60 7.51 5.64
CA ARG A 242 -0.59 7.89 4.62
C ARG A 242 -1.11 8.95 3.66
N ARG A 243 -2.39 8.85 3.34
CA ARG A 243 -3.15 9.78 2.49
C ARG A 243 -4.63 9.46 2.56
N ILE A 244 -5.46 10.42 2.20
CA ILE A 244 -6.90 10.22 1.91
C ILE A 244 -7.10 10.51 0.42
N GLY A 245 -7.90 9.69 -0.27
CA GLY A 245 -8.21 9.93 -1.69
C GLY A 245 -8.81 8.72 -2.38
N VAL A 246 -8.75 8.72 -3.71
CA VAL A 246 -9.18 7.54 -4.49
C VAL A 246 -8.10 6.46 -4.40
N VAL A 247 -8.51 5.21 -4.18
CA VAL A 247 -7.62 4.06 -4.12
C VAL A 247 -7.94 3.14 -5.29
N PRO A 248 -7.19 3.20 -6.39
CA PRO A 248 -7.52 2.43 -7.58
C PRO A 248 -7.40 0.93 -7.39
N ASN A 249 -8.26 0.19 -8.05
CA ASN A 249 -8.06 -1.24 -8.29
C ASN A 249 -7.12 -1.39 -9.49
N HIS A 250 -5.83 -1.60 -9.23
CA HIS A 250 -4.81 -1.69 -10.27
C HIS A 250 -5.09 -2.77 -11.33
N TYR A 251 -5.71 -3.90 -10.97
CA TYR A 251 -6.14 -4.90 -11.93
C TYR A 251 -7.25 -4.37 -12.85
N ALA A 252 -8.23 -3.66 -12.28
CA ALA A 252 -9.27 -3.01 -13.07
C ALA A 252 -8.68 -1.92 -13.98
N LEU A 253 -7.55 -1.30 -13.59
CA LEU A 253 -6.75 -0.36 -14.39
C LEU A 253 -5.81 -1.02 -15.42
N GLY A 254 -5.83 -2.34 -15.53
CA GLY A 254 -5.02 -3.10 -16.48
C GLY A 254 -3.59 -3.41 -16.03
N TYR A 255 -3.16 -2.96 -14.86
CA TYR A 255 -1.88 -3.34 -14.26
C TYR A 255 -1.96 -4.78 -13.74
N THR A 256 -1.71 -5.72 -14.63
CA THR A 256 -1.86 -7.16 -14.40
C THR A 256 -0.51 -7.84 -14.16
N GLU A 257 0.56 -7.30 -14.72
CA GLU A 257 1.92 -7.78 -14.50
C GLU A 257 2.45 -7.18 -13.20
N ASN A 258 2.76 -8.05 -12.24
CA ASN A 258 3.25 -7.67 -10.91
C ASN A 258 4.60 -8.34 -10.68
N GLY A 259 5.67 -7.55 -10.72
CA GLY A 259 7.04 -8.03 -10.46
C GLY A 259 7.53 -7.55 -9.11
N MET A 260 7.84 -8.48 -8.20
CA MET A 260 8.65 -8.15 -7.02
C MET A 260 10.12 -8.36 -7.39
N THR A 261 10.83 -7.29 -7.69
CA THR A 261 12.27 -7.36 -7.89
C THR A 261 12.97 -7.36 -6.54
N VAL A 262 13.99 -8.19 -6.42
CA VAL A 262 14.80 -8.34 -5.20
C VAL A 262 16.27 -8.16 -5.58
N TRP A 263 17.02 -7.44 -4.74
CA TRP A 263 18.38 -7.01 -5.05
C TRP A 263 19.29 -7.18 -3.83
N ASN A 264 20.53 -7.54 -4.08
CA ASN A 264 21.60 -7.72 -3.10
C ASN A 264 22.46 -6.45 -3.02
N VAL A 265 21.87 -5.30 -2.71
CA VAL A 265 22.57 -4.00 -2.72
C VAL A 265 23.64 -3.95 -1.60
N PRO A 266 24.87 -3.42 -1.84
CA PRO A 266 25.88 -3.26 -0.80
C PRO A 266 25.34 -2.43 0.35
N ASP A 267 25.64 -2.87 1.57
CA ASP A 267 25.07 -2.28 2.78
C ASP A 267 25.33 -0.76 2.89
N ASP A 268 26.46 -0.29 2.37
CA ASP A 268 26.83 1.12 2.36
C ASP A 268 26.11 1.96 1.29
N LEU A 269 25.48 1.32 0.30
CA LEU A 269 24.78 2.00 -0.81
C LEU A 269 23.25 1.98 -0.67
N VAL A 270 22.68 1.12 0.20
CA VAL A 270 21.21 0.99 0.37
C VAL A 270 20.54 2.34 0.64
N GLY A 271 21.13 3.17 1.51
CA GLY A 271 20.59 4.48 1.86
C GLY A 271 20.62 5.52 0.72
N GLU A 272 21.52 5.36 -0.26
CA GLU A 272 21.65 6.23 -1.42
C GLU A 272 20.76 5.79 -2.58
N VAL A 273 20.75 4.48 -2.86
CA VAL A 273 19.97 3.87 -3.94
C VAL A 273 18.47 3.86 -3.63
N GLY A 274 18.10 3.65 -2.37
CA GLY A 274 16.70 3.51 -1.97
C GLY A 274 15.79 4.66 -2.40
N PRO A 275 16.12 5.93 -2.08
CA PRO A 275 15.36 7.10 -2.53
C PRO A 275 15.26 7.22 -4.07
N GLU A 276 16.30 6.82 -4.79
CA GLU A 276 16.40 6.97 -6.25
C GLU A 276 15.50 5.97 -6.95
N ILE A 277 15.54 4.71 -6.54
CA ILE A 277 14.62 3.68 -7.02
C ILE A 277 13.19 3.97 -6.58
N ALA A 278 13.01 4.46 -5.36
CA ALA A 278 11.72 4.91 -4.88
C ALA A 278 11.16 6.06 -5.72
N SER A 279 11.98 6.92 -6.33
CA SER A 279 11.51 8.05 -7.13
C SER A 279 10.88 7.64 -8.46
N LEU A 280 11.21 6.46 -8.98
CA LEU A 280 10.69 5.94 -10.23
C LEU A 280 9.15 5.84 -10.17
N PRO A 281 8.42 6.41 -11.15
CA PRO A 281 6.96 6.60 -11.05
C PRO A 281 6.16 5.30 -11.04
N PHE A 282 6.77 4.19 -11.45
CA PHE A 282 6.15 2.86 -11.51
C PHE A 282 6.57 1.93 -10.36
N VAL A 283 7.46 2.37 -9.46
CA VAL A 283 7.82 1.65 -8.25
C VAL A 283 6.83 2.03 -7.15
N THR A 284 5.98 1.09 -6.75
CA THR A 284 4.91 1.35 -5.78
C THR A 284 5.35 1.09 -4.34
N HIS A 285 6.25 0.12 -4.15
CA HIS A 285 6.77 -0.23 -2.84
C HIS A 285 8.27 -0.47 -2.93
N CYS A 286 9.01 0.04 -1.96
CA CYS A 286 10.47 -0.03 -1.93
C CYS A 286 10.93 -0.15 -0.47
N TYR A 287 11.63 -1.25 -0.16
CA TYR A 287 12.03 -1.60 1.21
C TYR A 287 13.43 -2.19 1.28
N GLU A 288 14.07 -1.97 2.43
CA GLU A 288 15.16 -2.81 2.91
C GLU A 288 14.63 -3.91 3.84
N ARG A 289 15.16 -5.13 3.72
CA ARG A 289 14.86 -6.31 4.54
C ARG A 289 16.15 -7.10 4.79
N PRO A 290 16.22 -7.95 5.84
CA PRO A 290 17.44 -8.69 6.10
C PRO A 290 17.69 -9.80 5.07
N ARG A 291 18.98 -10.15 4.92
CA ARG A 291 19.41 -11.37 4.22
C ARG A 291 19.32 -12.59 5.15
N HIS A 292 19.24 -13.78 4.57
CA HIS A 292 19.44 -15.05 5.28
C HIS A 292 20.58 -15.82 4.61
N GLU A 293 21.68 -16.00 5.34
CA GLU A 293 22.91 -16.58 4.80
C GLU A 293 22.67 -17.96 4.17
N GLY A 294 23.18 -18.16 2.95
CA GLY A 294 23.07 -19.42 2.22
C GLY A 294 21.70 -19.72 1.59
N VAL A 295 20.67 -18.90 1.85
CA VAL A 295 19.30 -19.14 1.38
C VAL A 295 18.70 -17.93 0.65
N TRP A 296 18.94 -16.72 1.15
CA TRP A 296 18.36 -15.48 0.64
C TRP A 296 19.36 -14.33 0.67
N PRO A 297 19.99 -13.98 -0.47
CA PRO A 297 21.05 -12.96 -0.51
C PRO A 297 20.52 -11.52 -0.66
N TYR A 298 19.22 -11.33 -0.93
CA TYR A 298 18.68 -10.02 -1.29
C TYR A 298 18.24 -9.21 -0.07
N ASN A 299 18.72 -7.97 0.05
CA ASN A 299 18.36 -7.04 1.11
C ASN A 299 17.41 -5.92 0.66
N PHE A 300 17.16 -5.77 -0.64
CA PHE A 300 16.39 -4.67 -1.19
C PHE A 300 15.24 -5.19 -2.06
N PHE A 301 14.03 -4.67 -1.85
CA PHE A 301 12.80 -5.14 -2.48
C PHE A 301 12.10 -3.97 -3.17
N ALA A 302 11.82 -4.09 -4.47
CA ALA A 302 11.06 -3.10 -5.23
C ALA A 302 9.91 -3.74 -6.01
N MET A 303 8.69 -3.27 -5.76
CA MET A 303 7.48 -3.70 -6.48
C MET A 303 7.27 -2.84 -7.71
N THR A 304 7.34 -3.47 -8.88
CA THR A 304 7.02 -2.87 -10.17
C THR A 304 5.71 -3.46 -10.70
N HIS A 305 4.90 -2.63 -11.33
CA HIS A 305 3.69 -3.07 -12.01
C HIS A 305 3.79 -2.76 -13.50
N GLY A 306 3.11 -3.52 -14.34
CA GLY A 306 3.03 -3.33 -15.78
C GLY A 306 1.65 -3.69 -16.32
N ARG A 307 1.25 -3.11 -17.46
CA ARG A 307 0.03 -3.48 -18.19
C ARG A 307 0.29 -4.57 -19.23
N SER A 308 1.55 -4.88 -19.49
CA SER A 308 2.00 -5.97 -20.37
C SER A 308 3.38 -6.46 -19.93
N GLU A 309 3.71 -7.69 -20.31
CA GLU A 309 5.02 -8.31 -20.03
C GLU A 309 6.17 -7.42 -20.49
N ALA A 310 6.12 -6.95 -21.75
CA ALA A 310 7.13 -6.05 -22.32
C ALA A 310 7.26 -4.72 -21.56
N GLU A 311 6.18 -4.18 -21.00
CA GLU A 311 6.25 -2.98 -20.16
C GLU A 311 6.88 -3.29 -18.80
N SER A 312 6.57 -4.44 -18.22
CA SER A 312 7.17 -4.91 -16.97
C SER A 312 8.67 -5.13 -17.14
N GLU A 313 9.10 -5.83 -18.19
CA GLU A 313 10.51 -6.05 -18.54
C GLU A 313 11.27 -4.72 -18.66
N ARG A 314 10.74 -3.77 -19.45
CA ARG A 314 11.34 -2.44 -19.61
C ARG A 314 11.46 -1.70 -18.27
N ARG A 315 10.48 -1.82 -17.37
CA ARG A 315 10.53 -1.18 -16.05
C ARG A 315 11.57 -1.84 -15.13
N ILE A 316 11.70 -3.16 -15.18
CA ILE A 316 12.74 -3.90 -14.46
C ILE A 316 14.13 -3.50 -14.98
N GLU A 317 14.30 -3.38 -16.30
CA GLU A 317 15.52 -2.87 -16.92
C GLU A 317 15.84 -1.44 -16.43
N GLN A 318 14.85 -0.56 -16.34
CA GLN A 318 15.04 0.79 -15.79
C GLN A 318 15.51 0.77 -14.33
N VAL A 319 14.97 -0.12 -13.49
CA VAL A 319 15.46 -0.30 -12.10
C VAL A 319 16.91 -0.77 -12.14
N ARG A 320 17.25 -1.75 -12.99
CA ARG A 320 18.63 -2.25 -13.15
C ARG A 320 19.59 -1.15 -13.61
N ASP A 321 19.19 -0.35 -14.58
CA ASP A 321 20.00 0.74 -15.12
C ASP A 321 20.29 1.77 -14.03
N THR A 322 19.28 2.17 -13.26
CA THR A 322 19.47 3.08 -12.10
C THR A 322 20.38 2.45 -11.04
N MET A 323 20.20 1.17 -10.71
CA MET A 323 21.10 0.46 -9.78
C MET A 323 22.56 0.48 -10.28
N THR A 324 22.77 0.31 -11.58
CA THR A 324 24.10 0.24 -12.22
C THR A 324 24.86 1.58 -12.14
N GLU A 325 24.17 2.69 -11.90
CA GLU A 325 24.83 3.99 -11.67
C GLU A 325 25.63 4.02 -10.35
N TYR A 326 25.31 3.15 -9.39
CA TYR A 326 25.91 3.12 -8.05
C TYR A 326 26.98 2.02 -7.90
N TRP A 327 26.81 0.89 -8.60
CA TRP A 327 27.74 -0.26 -8.52
C TRP A 327 27.57 -1.22 -9.72
N ASP A 328 28.51 -2.16 -9.90
CA ASP A 328 28.50 -3.13 -11.00
C ASP A 328 27.50 -4.27 -10.72
N VAL A 329 26.27 -4.15 -11.22
CA VAL A 329 25.19 -5.12 -11.03
C VAL A 329 25.39 -6.34 -11.93
N THR A 330 25.59 -7.51 -11.33
CA THR A 330 25.65 -8.79 -12.04
C THR A 330 24.30 -9.50 -12.03
N ASP A 331 24.16 -10.55 -12.85
CA ASP A 331 22.94 -11.36 -12.88
C ASP A 331 22.74 -12.19 -11.59
N GLU A 332 23.74 -12.28 -10.71
CA GLU A 332 23.64 -12.93 -9.39
C GLU A 332 23.11 -11.97 -8.30
N ASP A 333 23.13 -10.66 -8.55
CA ASP A 333 22.78 -9.64 -7.56
C ASP A 333 21.29 -9.36 -7.46
N TRP A 334 20.46 -9.90 -8.36
CA TRP A 334 19.03 -9.63 -8.36
C TRP A 334 18.21 -10.77 -8.95
N ASP A 335 16.92 -10.76 -8.66
CA ASP A 335 15.93 -11.68 -9.25
C ASP A 335 14.54 -11.02 -9.30
N SER A 336 13.61 -11.64 -10.02
CA SER A 336 12.19 -11.27 -10.10
C SER A 336 11.31 -12.39 -9.55
N LEU A 337 10.72 -12.16 -8.38
CA LEU A 337 9.81 -13.12 -7.77
C LEU A 337 8.39 -12.96 -8.31
N PHE A 338 8.00 -13.84 -9.22
CA PHE A 338 6.61 -13.97 -9.69
C PHE A 338 5.81 -14.85 -8.73
N SER A 339 4.57 -14.46 -8.45
CA SER A 339 3.62 -15.30 -7.71
C SER A 339 2.91 -16.24 -8.69
N THR A 340 3.04 -17.54 -8.49
CA THR A 340 2.36 -18.56 -9.32
C THR A 340 0.93 -18.78 -8.86
N GLN A 341 0.70 -18.72 -7.55
CA GLN A 341 -0.61 -18.97 -6.95
C GLN A 341 -0.86 -18.10 -5.71
N ILE A 342 -2.10 -17.62 -5.57
CA ILE A 342 -2.60 -17.04 -4.31
C ILE A 342 -3.13 -18.18 -3.44
N LEU A 343 -2.45 -18.46 -2.32
CA LEU A 343 -2.80 -19.54 -1.39
C LEU A 343 -3.73 -19.06 -0.27
N LYS A 344 -3.59 -17.80 0.16
CA LYS A 344 -4.48 -17.10 1.09
C LYS A 344 -4.41 -15.60 0.85
N LYS A 345 -5.55 -14.91 0.90
CA LYS A 345 -5.59 -13.44 0.84
C LYS A 345 -6.75 -12.92 1.67
N THR A 346 -6.44 -12.51 2.89
CA THR A 346 -7.32 -11.79 3.81
C THR A 346 -6.74 -10.40 4.11
N GLY A 347 -7.57 -9.46 4.56
CA GLY A 347 -7.07 -8.15 5.02
C GLY A 347 -6.22 -8.27 6.30
N ILE A 348 -5.45 -7.22 6.60
CA ILE A 348 -4.84 -7.06 7.92
C ILE A 348 -5.95 -6.78 8.94
N ARG A 349 -5.90 -7.43 10.10
CA ARG A 349 -6.90 -7.32 11.17
C ARG A 349 -6.65 -6.04 11.99
N LEU A 350 -7.05 -4.91 11.42
CA LEU A 350 -6.83 -3.60 12.01
C LEU A 350 -7.67 -3.40 13.29
N ASP A 351 -8.81 -4.06 13.40
CA ASP A 351 -9.65 -4.14 14.60
C ASP A 351 -8.87 -4.63 15.82
N GLU A 352 -8.20 -5.77 15.73
CA GLU A 352 -7.41 -6.32 16.82
C GLU A 352 -6.20 -5.45 17.14
N ARG A 353 -5.54 -4.90 16.11
CA ARG A 353 -4.41 -3.98 16.27
C ARG A 353 -4.81 -2.72 17.02
N ALA A 354 -5.84 -2.05 16.53
CA ALA A 354 -6.30 -0.80 17.10
C ALA A 354 -6.77 -1.04 18.55
N ALA A 355 -7.50 -2.13 18.82
CA ALA A 355 -7.92 -2.49 20.18
C ALA A 355 -6.73 -2.76 21.12
N ALA A 356 -5.72 -3.51 20.69
CA ALA A 356 -4.53 -3.81 21.51
C ALA A 356 -3.64 -2.57 21.76
N ASN A 357 -3.65 -1.61 20.83
CA ASN A 357 -2.85 -0.39 20.88
C ASN A 357 -3.69 0.83 21.30
N THR A 358 -4.78 0.60 22.03
CA THR A 358 -5.60 1.64 22.66
C THR A 358 -5.32 1.72 24.15
N ARG A 359 -5.05 2.91 24.69
CA ARG A 359 -4.88 3.11 26.13
C ARG A 359 -6.19 2.86 26.88
N THR A 360 -6.10 2.29 28.09
CA THR A 360 -7.25 2.21 29.00
C THR A 360 -7.56 3.60 29.56
N GLU A 361 -8.85 3.93 29.69
CA GLU A 361 -9.32 5.24 30.19
C GLU A 361 -8.82 5.61 31.59
#